data_AF-A0AAW3ZPP8-F1
#
_entry.id   AF-A0AAW3ZPP8-F1
#
_cell.length_a   1.000
_cell.length_b   1.000
_cell.length_c   1.000
_cell.angle_alpha   90.00
_cell.angle_beta   90.00
_cell.angle_gamma   90.00
#
_symmetry.space_group_name_H-M   'P 1'
#
loop_
_entity.id
_entity.type
_entity.pdbx_description
1 polymer ?
#
loop_
_entity_poly.entity_id
_entity_poly.type
_entity_poly.pdbx_seq_one_letter_code
_entity_poly.pdbx_strand_id
1 'polypeptide(L)'
;MKILKYSLLTLVSLALLAAAGIAWSLRAPSSAEVCANQLKLVEAELSQRDLPMSGPIVKELIGTTPESCVHDVEFRRNNSTRSPIKIAAELRCLESASQLSELDACR
;
A
#
# COMPACT_ATOMS: atom_id res chain seq x y z
N MET A 1 -24.09 16.73 39.05
CA MET A 1 -24.05 16.98 37.58
C MET A 1 -22.63 17.13 37.00
N LYS A 2 -21.56 16.58 37.60
CA LYS A 2 -20.20 16.65 37.01
C LYS A 2 -19.84 15.43 36.15
N ILE A 3 -20.33 14.25 36.51
CA ILE A 3 -20.00 12.96 35.86
C ILE A 3 -20.46 12.93 34.40
N LEU A 4 -21.65 13.48 34.09
CA LEU A 4 -22.22 13.50 32.75
C LEU A 4 -21.34 14.23 31.72
N LYS A 5 -20.60 15.26 32.14
CA LYS A 5 -19.70 16.04 31.28
C LYS A 5 -18.44 15.26 30.91
N TYR A 6 -17.86 14.51 31.84
CA TYR A 6 -16.66 13.73 31.58
C TYR A 6 -16.93 12.53 30.67
N SER A 7 -18.07 11.85 30.84
CA SER A 7 -18.48 10.75 29.95
C SER A 7 -18.75 11.19 28.51
N LEU A 8 -19.25 12.43 28.31
CA LEU A 8 -19.45 12.99 26.98
C LEU A 8 -18.11 13.33 26.31
N LEU A 9 -17.18 13.91 27.07
CA LEU A 9 -15.83 14.24 26.61
C LEU A 9 -15.05 12.98 26.18
N THR A 10 -15.12 11.90 26.96
CA THR A 10 -14.47 10.63 26.59
C THR A 10 -15.06 10.01 25.34
N LEU A 11 -16.38 10.07 25.14
CA LEU A 11 -17.03 9.56 23.93
C LEU A 11 -16.63 10.36 22.69
N VAL A 12 -16.56 11.69 22.80
CA VAL A 12 -16.13 12.56 21.70
C VAL A 12 -14.66 12.33 21.34
N SER A 13 -13.77 12.21 22.34
CA SER A 13 -12.36 11.86 22.10
C SER A 13 -12.19 10.48 21.47
N LEU A 14 -12.96 9.48 21.92
CA LEU A 14 -12.91 8.13 21.37
C LEU A 14 -13.44 8.10 19.93
N ALA A 15 -14.51 8.85 19.63
CA ALA A 15 -15.03 9.02 18.28
C ALA A 15 -14.04 9.74 17.36
N LEU A 16 -13.31 10.73 17.85
CA LEU A 16 -12.24 11.42 17.11
C LEU A 16 -11.05 10.49 16.80
N LEU A 17 -10.61 9.67 17.75
CA LEU A 17 -9.56 8.67 17.50
C LEU A 17 -10.02 7.60 16.50
N ALA A 18 -11.26 7.11 16.63
CA ALA A 18 -11.82 6.15 15.69
C ALA A 18 -11.94 6.76 14.28
N ALA A 19 -12.40 8.01 14.17
CA ALA A 19 -12.49 8.73 12.91
C ALA A 19 -11.11 8.97 12.28
N ALA A 20 -10.09 9.29 13.08
CA ALA A 20 -8.72 9.44 12.61
C ALA A 20 -8.13 8.11 12.12
N GLY A 21 -8.36 7.01 12.85
CA GLY A 21 -7.96 5.67 12.43
C GLY A 21 -8.62 5.25 11.12
N ILE A 22 -9.94 5.47 10.99
CA ILE A 22 -10.69 5.18 9.77
C ILE A 22 -10.21 6.06 8.60
N ALA A 23 -9.92 7.35 8.83
CA ALA A 23 -9.41 8.25 7.80
C ALA A 23 -8.04 7.82 7.27
N TRP A 24 -7.14 7.35 8.14
CA TRP A 24 -5.87 6.74 7.75
C TRP A 24 -6.10 5.43 6.95
N SER A 25 -7.06 4.61 7.38
CA SER A 25 -7.52 3.42 6.66
C SER A 25 -8.34 3.72 5.39
N LEU A 26 -8.57 4.98 5.02
CA LEU A 26 -9.22 5.37 3.75
C LEU A 26 -8.29 6.08 2.76
N ARG A 27 -7.14 6.60 3.19
CA ARG A 27 -6.12 7.15 2.29
C ARG A 27 -5.40 6.06 1.49
N ALA A 28 -5.67 5.98 0.20
CA ALA A 28 -4.89 5.12 -0.70
C ALA A 28 -3.39 5.51 -0.63
N PRO A 29 -2.47 4.55 -0.49
CA PRO A 29 -1.04 4.84 -0.41
C PRO A 29 -0.56 5.51 -1.70
N SER A 30 0.48 6.32 -1.65
CA SER A 30 1.01 6.93 -2.87
C SER A 30 1.61 5.87 -3.79
N SER A 31 1.59 6.13 -5.10
CA SER A 31 2.18 5.21 -6.09
C SER A 31 3.68 5.03 -5.87
N ALA A 32 4.34 6.05 -5.32
CA ALA A 32 5.75 6.00 -4.93
C ALA A 32 6.00 5.04 -3.74
N GLU A 33 5.17 5.06 -2.70
CA GLU A 33 5.29 4.16 -1.54
C GLU A 33 5.08 2.69 -1.92
N VAL A 34 4.05 2.42 -2.73
CA VAL A 34 3.78 1.08 -3.26
C VAL A 34 4.99 0.58 -4.06
N CYS A 35 5.52 1.43 -4.93
CA CYS A 35 6.65 1.09 -5.77
C CYS A 35 7.94 0.86 -4.96
N ALA A 36 8.23 1.74 -4.01
CA ALA A 36 9.39 1.63 -3.14
C ALA A 36 9.37 0.32 -2.34
N ASN A 37 8.21 -0.09 -1.82
CA ASN A 37 8.08 -1.36 -1.11
C ASN A 37 8.31 -2.55 -2.06
N GLN A 38 7.68 -2.56 -3.24
CA GLN A 38 7.86 -3.64 -4.22
C GLN A 38 9.32 -3.80 -4.65
N LEU A 39 10.00 -2.70 -4.96
CA LEU A 39 11.41 -2.73 -5.36
C LEU A 39 12.31 -3.18 -4.22
N LYS A 40 12.04 -2.77 -2.98
CA LYS A 40 12.76 -3.23 -1.79
C LYS A 40 12.63 -4.74 -1.58
N LEU A 41 11.44 -5.30 -1.77
CA LEU A 41 11.23 -6.75 -1.68
C LEU A 41 11.98 -7.50 -2.78
N VAL A 42 11.95 -6.97 -4.01
CA VAL A 42 12.71 -7.53 -5.13
C VAL A 42 14.21 -7.46 -4.86
N GLU A 43 14.72 -6.33 -4.41
CA GLU A 43 16.13 -6.16 -4.07
C GLU A 43 16.58 -7.14 -2.99
N ALA A 44 15.76 -7.34 -1.94
CA ALA A 44 16.05 -8.32 -0.89
C ALA A 44 16.10 -9.75 -1.44
N GLU A 45 15.17 -10.12 -2.33
CA GLU A 45 15.14 -11.45 -2.95
C GLU A 45 16.32 -11.67 -3.91
N LEU A 46 16.68 -10.66 -4.70
CA LEU A 46 17.82 -10.71 -5.61
C LEU A 46 19.14 -10.77 -4.87
N SER A 47 19.26 -10.02 -3.77
CA SER A 47 20.43 -10.07 -2.89
C SER A 47 20.60 -11.45 -2.25
N GLN A 48 19.52 -12.14 -1.87
CA GLN A 48 19.60 -13.52 -1.38
C GLN A 48 20.06 -14.52 -2.44
N ARG A 49 19.83 -14.22 -3.72
CA ARG A 49 20.17 -15.08 -4.87
C ARG A 49 21.48 -14.68 -5.55
N ASP A 50 22.18 -13.67 -5.04
CA ASP A 50 23.40 -13.10 -5.64
C ASP A 50 23.20 -12.68 -7.11
N LEU A 51 22.02 -12.11 -7.40
CA LEU A 51 21.62 -11.64 -8.72
C LEU A 51 21.65 -10.12 -8.79
N PRO A 52 22.12 -9.53 -9.90
CA PRO A 52 22.10 -8.07 -10.08
C PRO A 52 20.67 -7.56 -10.30
N MET A 53 20.38 -6.37 -9.78
CA MET A 53 19.13 -5.69 -10.04
C MET A 53 19.11 -5.21 -11.51
N SER A 54 18.26 -5.84 -12.32
CA SER A 54 18.09 -5.48 -13.73
C SER A 54 16.61 -5.35 -14.08
N GLY A 55 16.28 -4.38 -14.94
CA GLY A 55 14.91 -4.13 -15.38
C GLY A 55 14.15 -5.40 -15.84
N PRO A 56 14.75 -6.30 -16.64
CA PRO A 56 14.08 -7.54 -17.05
C PRO A 56 13.72 -8.46 -15.89
N ILE A 57 14.64 -8.65 -14.92
CA ILE A 57 14.42 -9.52 -13.76
C ILE A 57 13.37 -8.93 -12.83
N VAL A 58 13.42 -7.62 -12.58
CA VAL A 58 12.38 -6.93 -11.78
C VAL A 58 11.02 -7.06 -12.47
N LYS A 59 10.96 -6.92 -13.80
CA LYS A 59 9.72 -7.09 -14.57
C LYS A 59 9.18 -8.52 -14.51
N GLU A 60 10.04 -9.51 -14.45
CA GLU A 60 9.62 -10.91 -14.26
C GLU A 60 9.04 -11.14 -12.85
N LEU A 61 9.68 -10.58 -11.83
CA LEU A 61 9.28 -10.77 -10.42
C LEU A 61 8.03 -10.00 -10.01
N ILE A 62 7.87 -8.76 -10.48
CA ILE A 62 6.76 -7.87 -10.07
C ILE A 62 5.99 -7.29 -11.26
N GLY A 63 6.20 -7.75 -12.49
CA GLY A 63 5.41 -7.34 -13.65
C GLY A 63 5.65 -5.90 -14.15
N THR A 64 6.66 -5.19 -13.63
CA THR A 64 6.99 -3.80 -13.99
C THR A 64 8.50 -3.55 -13.87
N THR A 65 9.04 -2.50 -14.51
CA THR A 65 10.45 -2.13 -14.34
C THR A 65 10.59 -1.07 -13.25
N PRO A 66 11.78 -0.90 -12.62
CA PRO A 66 12.01 0.14 -11.63
C PRO A 66 11.66 1.54 -12.13
N GLU A 67 11.91 1.80 -13.40
CA GLU A 67 11.70 3.11 -14.05
C GLU A 67 10.22 3.35 -14.36
N SER A 68 9.45 2.31 -14.69
CA SER A 68 8.03 2.44 -15.06
C SER A 68 7.07 2.21 -13.89
N CYS A 69 7.55 1.71 -12.75
CA CYS A 69 6.72 1.23 -11.65
C CYS A 69 5.74 2.28 -11.09
N VAL A 70 6.18 3.52 -10.84
CA VAL A 70 5.28 4.60 -10.39
C VAL A 70 4.20 4.88 -11.44
N HIS A 71 4.60 4.99 -12.71
CA HIS A 71 3.69 5.26 -13.82
C HIS A 71 2.68 4.13 -14.02
N ASP A 72 3.09 2.86 -13.90
CA ASP A 72 2.22 1.69 -14.05
C ASP A 72 1.21 1.58 -12.90
N VAL A 73 1.61 1.95 -11.68
CA VAL A 73 0.71 2.01 -10.51
C VAL A 73 -0.30 3.15 -10.67
N GLU A 74 0.13 4.32 -11.14
CA GLU A 74 -0.77 5.45 -11.43
C GLU A 74 -1.74 5.14 -12.58
N PHE A 75 -1.23 4.54 -13.65
CA PHE A 75 -2.05 4.13 -14.78
C PHE A 75 -3.12 3.12 -14.36
N ARG A 76 -2.75 2.09 -13.57
CA ARG A 76 -3.73 1.15 -13.00
C ARG A 76 -4.74 1.85 -12.10
N ARG A 77 -4.32 2.81 -11.28
CA ARG A 77 -5.23 3.57 -10.43
C ARG A 77 -6.26 4.36 -11.24
N ASN A 78 -5.80 5.05 -12.27
CA ASN A 78 -6.62 6.03 -13.01
C ASN A 78 -7.44 5.39 -14.13
N ASN A 79 -6.99 4.26 -14.68
CA ASN A 79 -7.57 3.63 -15.87
C ASN A 79 -8.18 2.24 -15.60
N SER A 80 -8.39 1.89 -14.34
CA SER A 80 -9.04 0.62 -13.99
C SER A 80 -10.56 0.75 -13.99
N THR A 81 -11.22 -0.25 -14.55
CA THR A 81 -12.68 -0.42 -14.47
C THR A 81 -13.14 -0.96 -13.11
N ARG A 82 -12.20 -1.32 -12.22
CA ARG A 82 -12.49 -1.76 -10.84
C ARG A 82 -12.94 -0.56 -10.00
N SER A 83 -13.75 -0.84 -8.96
CA SER A 83 -14.15 0.18 -7.98
C SER A 83 -12.92 0.85 -7.33
N PRO A 84 -12.92 2.18 -7.10
CA PRO A 84 -11.82 2.89 -6.44
C PRO A 84 -11.44 2.29 -5.08
N ILE A 85 -12.42 1.73 -4.36
CA ILE A 85 -12.22 1.07 -3.08
C ILE A 85 -11.39 -0.20 -3.24
N LYS A 86 -11.66 -0.99 -4.29
CA LYS A 86 -10.89 -2.21 -4.58
C LYS A 86 -9.45 -1.89 -4.96
N ILE A 87 -9.25 -0.84 -5.77
CA ILE A 87 -7.92 -0.36 -6.15
C ILE A 87 -7.16 0.11 -4.91
N ALA A 88 -7.78 0.92 -4.05
CA ALA A 88 -7.14 1.39 -2.83
C ALA A 88 -6.75 0.24 -1.88
N ALA A 89 -7.58 -0.81 -1.79
CA ALA A 89 -7.29 -2.00 -1.01
C ALA A 89 -6.13 -2.81 -1.60
N GLU A 90 -6.11 -3.03 -2.91
CA GLU A 90 -5.01 -3.67 -3.64
C GLU A 90 -3.70 -2.92 -3.43
N LEU A 91 -3.69 -1.59 -3.62
CA LEU A 91 -2.48 -0.78 -3.43
C LEU A 91 -1.98 -0.81 -1.98
N ARG A 92 -2.86 -0.88 -0.98
CA ARG A 92 -2.44 -1.10 0.41
C ARG A 92 -1.86 -2.47 0.66
N CYS A 93 -2.45 -3.50 0.07
CA CYS A 93 -1.91 -4.85 0.16
C CYS A 93 -0.48 -4.86 -0.39
N LEU A 94 -0.25 -4.23 -1.55
CA LEU A 94 1.08 -4.12 -2.16
C LEU A 94 2.06 -3.26 -1.35
N GLU A 95 1.60 -2.18 -0.73
CA GLU A 95 2.39 -1.32 0.16
C GLU A 95 2.80 -2.05 1.45
N SER A 96 1.91 -2.88 2.01
CA SER A 96 2.12 -3.58 3.28
C SER A 96 2.69 -4.99 3.14
N ALA A 97 2.84 -5.47 1.90
CA ALA A 97 3.46 -6.75 1.62
C ALA A 97 4.86 -6.83 2.25
N SER A 98 5.11 -7.94 2.94
CA SER A 98 6.36 -8.23 3.64
C SER A 98 7.26 -9.17 2.86
N GLN A 99 6.69 -9.91 1.90
CA GLN A 99 7.38 -10.90 1.08
C GLN A 99 6.94 -10.79 -0.37
N LEU A 100 7.81 -11.23 -1.28
CA LEU A 100 7.54 -11.18 -2.72
C LEU A 100 6.35 -12.06 -3.12
N SER A 101 6.16 -13.20 -2.44
CA SER A 101 5.01 -14.10 -2.64
C SER A 101 3.66 -13.48 -2.27
N GLU A 102 3.64 -12.45 -1.41
CA GLU A 102 2.40 -11.75 -1.04
C GLU A 102 1.96 -10.77 -2.14
N LEU A 103 2.89 -10.30 -2.97
CA LEU A 103 2.58 -9.34 -4.04
C LEU A 103 1.64 -9.93 -5.10
N ASP A 104 1.77 -11.22 -5.40
CA ASP A 104 0.87 -11.92 -6.33
C ASP A 104 -0.53 -12.12 -5.72
N ALA A 105 -0.61 -12.37 -4.40
CA ALA A 105 -1.88 -12.50 -3.71
C ALA A 105 -2.68 -11.18 -3.64
N CYS A 106 -2.00 -10.04 -3.80
CA CYS A 106 -2.61 -8.72 -3.74
C CYS A 106 -3.26 -8.25 -5.06
N ARG A 107 -2.94 -8.84 -6.23
CA ARG A 107 -3.33 -8.34 -7.58
C ARG A 107 -4.59 -9.00 -8.14
#